data_AF-A0A8J3FVN3-F1
#
_entry.id   AF-A0A8J3FVN3-F1
#
_cell.length_a   1.000
_cell.length_b   1.000
_cell.length_c   1.000
_cell.angle_alpha   90.00
_cell.angle_beta   90.00
_cell.angle_gamma   90.00
#
_symmetry.space_group_name_H-M   'P 1'
#
loop_
_entity.id
_entity.type
_entity.pdbx_description
1 polymer ?
#
loop_
_entity_poly.entity_id
_entity_poly.type
_entity_poly.pdbx_seq_one_letter_code
_entity_poly.pdbx_strand_id
1 'polypeptide(L)'
;MSIVPTFHGAENGASPDNPVGRRSATVSTIELRAPDADPMHIAESAVRRALAVVPDAVLVPPSGDDPAREVILPGGATVHISVATETRSTGGSPGTAVLTARVSASAGYGDELVQLLLAAVRAAPLTHAELQELRVRMPLTRGLGVALPGAALSSAAPLLVCRTAAEVPVMVETFIALGVEQRQLTVLAVSDNPGLERVTAHLNEVGIPVWAGPQVADALLDHAGRAREAGRTPFLTDDGGYTLPTLLSEIPGLAAGYGGLVERSRNPVIALDPVPEQIPLPIFAAGQSRLVSTVEGQCAARAVLRRLQALELDDGSPVLVVGFGHVGAELAEQLRARRLRVAVHDTDPVALVTAHERGFVTARSVPRLLAEHRPALLVATTGRVSVHGDHLEQHLHRDIHLLSAIPGRGEFALDEFAEAAVGQEDLGATGVRFHFGTGHTATVLRGVSPEHQRAFPLPDRCTDLATAAAVIGTVLLASRDHHFGPGHNVARTNAALAASGLADHYYQLYGPAARPTRGER
;
A
#
# COMPACT_ATOMS: atom_id res chain seq x y z
N MET A 1 4.74 -31.93 -19.32
CA MET A 1 5.80 -31.18 -20.02
C MET A 1 5.76 -29.77 -19.45
N SER A 2 6.43 -29.61 -18.30
CA SER A 2 6.33 -28.46 -17.39
C SER A 2 7.75 -27.94 -17.17
N ILE A 3 7.97 -26.64 -17.37
CA ILE A 3 9.22 -25.96 -17.07
C ILE A 3 9.01 -25.23 -15.74
N VAL A 4 9.65 -25.75 -14.70
CA VAL A 4 9.74 -25.18 -13.35
C VAL A 4 11.04 -24.37 -13.28
N PRO A 5 11.08 -23.16 -12.68
CA PRO A 5 12.34 -22.49 -12.42
C PRO A 5 13.07 -23.18 -11.27
N THR A 6 14.28 -23.66 -11.56
CA THR A 6 15.18 -24.37 -10.65
C THR A 6 15.85 -23.38 -9.68
N PHE A 7 15.65 -23.60 -8.37
CA PHE A 7 16.62 -23.19 -7.37
C PHE A 7 17.89 -24.03 -7.58
N HIS A 8 19.03 -23.40 -7.83
CA HIS A 8 20.33 -24.05 -7.77
C HIS A 8 21.01 -23.71 -6.44
N GLY A 9 20.70 -24.51 -5.42
CA GLY A 9 21.67 -24.78 -4.36
C GLY A 9 22.68 -25.78 -4.91
N ALA A 10 23.84 -25.30 -5.35
CA ALA A 10 24.95 -26.18 -5.71
C ALA A 10 25.68 -26.60 -4.43
N GLU A 11 25.40 -27.82 -3.95
CA GLU A 11 26.33 -28.56 -3.11
C GLU A 11 27.53 -28.95 -3.97
N ASN A 12 28.64 -28.23 -3.83
CA ASN A 12 29.92 -28.62 -4.44
C ASN A 12 30.68 -29.54 -3.47
N GLY A 13 30.93 -30.76 -3.94
CA GLY A 13 31.82 -31.72 -3.30
C GLY A 13 33.21 -31.14 -3.07
N ALA A 14 33.77 -31.48 -1.91
CA ALA A 14 35.09 -31.05 -1.47
C ALA A 14 36.19 -31.58 -2.41
N SER A 15 36.97 -30.65 -2.99
CA SER A 15 38.30 -30.92 -3.53
C SER A 15 39.33 -30.47 -2.47
N PRO A 16 40.35 -31.27 -2.10
CA PRO A 16 41.12 -31.04 -0.87
C PRO A 16 42.23 -29.97 -0.95
N ASP A 17 42.40 -29.25 -2.06
CA ASP A 17 43.51 -28.29 -2.25
C ASP A 17 43.04 -26.84 -2.45
N ASN A 18 42.45 -26.21 -1.42
CA ASN A 18 42.31 -24.75 -1.40
C ASN A 18 42.53 -24.17 0.01
N PRO A 19 43.77 -23.77 0.36
CA PRO A 19 44.05 -23.10 1.62
C PRO A 19 43.71 -21.62 1.44
N VAL A 20 42.47 -21.25 1.82
CA VAL A 20 41.93 -19.93 2.20
C VAL A 20 40.43 -20.01 1.89
N GLY A 21 39.63 -20.24 2.91
CA GLY A 21 38.18 -20.30 2.80
C GLY A 21 37.58 -18.96 2.39
N ARG A 22 37.41 -18.73 1.09
CA ARG A 22 36.55 -17.67 0.56
C ARG A 22 35.09 -18.15 0.63
N ARG A 23 34.30 -17.60 1.55
CA ARG A 23 32.84 -17.70 1.50
C ARG A 23 32.30 -17.08 0.19
N SER A 24 31.16 -17.56 -0.28
CA SER A 24 30.42 -16.99 -1.42
C SER A 24 30.09 -15.51 -1.16
N ALA A 25 30.25 -14.67 -2.18
CA ALA A 25 29.90 -13.24 -2.09
C ALA A 25 28.38 -13.06 -1.99
N THR A 26 27.92 -12.16 -1.11
CA THR A 26 26.50 -11.79 -1.01
C THR A 26 26.26 -10.57 -1.89
N VAL A 27 25.22 -10.61 -2.73
CA VAL A 27 24.92 -9.54 -3.70
C VAL A 27 23.51 -9.00 -3.44
N SER A 28 23.36 -7.67 -3.48
CA SER A 28 22.08 -6.98 -3.57
C SER A 28 22.07 -6.08 -4.78
N THR A 29 20.98 -6.08 -5.52
CA THR A 29 20.79 -5.23 -6.71
C THR A 29 19.49 -4.47 -6.54
N ILE A 30 19.49 -3.19 -6.92
CA ILE A 30 18.28 -2.40 -7.07
C ILE A 30 18.25 -1.74 -8.45
N GLU A 31 17.06 -1.65 -9.01
CA GLU A 31 16.80 -0.89 -10.23
C GLU A 31 16.30 0.51 -9.86
N LEU A 32 16.92 1.53 -10.46
CA LEU A 32 16.63 2.94 -10.28
C LEU A 32 16.20 3.51 -11.62
N ARG A 33 15.05 4.20 -11.68
CA ARG A 33 14.73 4.97 -12.88
C ARG A 33 15.47 6.29 -12.86
N ALA A 34 16.45 6.44 -13.73
CA ALA A 34 17.42 7.53 -13.67
C ALA A 34 17.97 7.89 -15.07
N PRO A 35 17.10 8.26 -16.04
CA PRO A 35 17.48 8.44 -17.45
C PRO A 35 18.58 9.49 -17.67
N ASP A 36 18.66 10.49 -16.78
CA ASP A 36 19.58 11.62 -16.87
C ASP A 36 20.53 11.74 -15.66
N ALA A 37 20.57 10.73 -14.78
CA ALA A 37 21.38 10.80 -13.57
C ALA A 37 22.83 10.39 -13.83
N ASP A 38 23.78 11.11 -13.24
CA ASP A 38 25.18 10.75 -13.24
C ASP A 38 25.40 9.47 -12.40
N PRO A 39 25.86 8.35 -13.01
CA PRO A 39 26.17 7.12 -12.28
C PRO A 39 27.16 7.34 -11.14
N MET A 40 28.06 8.32 -11.28
CA MET A 40 29.03 8.68 -10.26
C MET A 40 28.35 9.22 -9.01
N HIS A 41 27.35 10.08 -9.18
CA HIS A 41 26.58 10.64 -8.08
C HIS A 41 25.77 9.56 -7.35
N ILE A 42 25.17 8.62 -8.09
CA ILE A 42 24.45 7.48 -7.51
C ILE A 42 25.41 6.62 -6.67
N ALA A 43 26.60 6.33 -7.19
CA ALA A 43 27.61 5.54 -6.51
C ALA A 43 28.14 6.24 -5.24
N GLU A 44 28.45 7.54 -5.31
CA GLU A 44 28.90 8.33 -4.15
C GLU A 44 27.83 8.41 -3.05
N SER A 45 26.58 8.59 -3.45
CA SER A 45 25.44 8.59 -2.55
C SER A 45 25.29 7.23 -1.85
N ALA A 46 25.46 6.12 -2.58
CA ALA A 46 25.44 4.77 -2.03
C ALA A 46 26.61 4.49 -1.07
N VAL A 47 27.83 4.94 -1.41
CA VAL A 47 29.00 4.85 -0.53
C VAL A 47 28.77 5.61 0.76
N ARG A 48 28.25 6.85 0.69
CA ARG A 48 27.99 7.68 1.88
C ARG A 48 27.04 6.96 2.86
N ARG A 49 25.99 6.33 2.35
CA ARG A 49 25.08 5.52 3.17
C ARG A 49 25.76 4.30 3.77
N ALA A 50 26.59 3.60 3.00
CA ALA A 50 27.36 2.46 3.52
C ALA A 50 28.31 2.87 4.65
N LEU A 51 29.03 3.99 4.49
CA LEU A 51 29.95 4.54 5.50
C LEU A 51 29.21 5.02 6.76
N ALA A 52 27.99 5.56 6.63
CA ALA A 52 27.19 6.00 7.78
C ALA A 52 26.79 4.85 8.71
N VAL A 53 26.72 3.63 8.19
CA VAL A 53 26.37 2.42 8.94
C VAL A 53 27.58 1.77 9.62
N VAL A 54 28.78 1.99 9.08
CA VAL A 54 30.03 1.38 9.58
C VAL A 54 31.04 2.50 9.87
N PRO A 55 31.10 3.00 11.12
CA PRO A 55 31.87 4.20 11.49
C PRO A 55 33.39 4.14 11.21
N ASP A 56 33.95 2.97 10.91
CA ASP A 56 35.38 2.74 10.67
C ASP A 56 35.68 2.16 9.27
N ALA A 57 34.71 2.20 8.36
CA ALA A 57 34.93 1.77 6.98
C ALA A 57 35.77 2.79 6.19
N VAL A 58 36.68 2.29 5.34
CA VAL A 58 37.59 3.10 4.53
C VAL A 58 37.20 3.01 3.06
N LEU A 59 36.91 4.15 2.45
CA LEU A 59 36.70 4.25 1.00
C LEU A 59 38.06 4.12 0.28
N VAL A 60 38.15 3.17 -0.65
CA VAL A 60 39.29 3.07 -1.56
C VAL A 60 39.16 4.15 -2.64
N PRO A 61 40.22 4.95 -2.90
CA PRO A 61 40.19 5.94 -3.97
C PRO A 61 39.85 5.31 -5.32
N PRO A 62 39.00 5.95 -6.14
CA PRO A 62 38.63 5.40 -7.44
C PRO A 62 39.83 5.34 -8.39
N SER A 63 39.86 4.30 -9.22
CA SER A 63 40.85 4.12 -10.28
C SER A 63 40.31 4.71 -11.59
N GLY A 64 40.47 6.01 -11.81
CA GLY A 64 39.96 6.68 -13.03
C GLY A 64 38.46 7.01 -12.97
N ASP A 65 37.79 7.06 -14.13
CA ASP A 65 36.38 7.49 -14.27
C ASP A 65 35.35 6.36 -14.04
N ASP A 66 35.75 5.23 -13.44
CA ASP A 66 34.85 4.11 -13.15
C ASP A 66 33.86 4.51 -12.02
N PRO A 67 32.53 4.37 -12.21
CA PRO A 67 31.55 4.59 -11.14
C PRO A 67 31.62 3.51 -10.05
N ALA A 68 32.36 2.43 -10.24
CA ALA A 68 32.61 1.46 -9.18
C ALA A 68 33.35 2.09 -7.99
N ARG A 69 32.94 1.69 -6.79
CA ARG A 69 33.49 2.12 -5.52
C ARG A 69 33.76 0.91 -4.65
N GLU A 70 34.90 0.92 -3.99
CA GLU A 70 35.29 -0.14 -3.06
C GLU A 70 35.40 0.44 -1.64
N VAL A 71 34.72 -0.20 -0.70
CA VAL A 71 34.73 0.17 0.71
C VAL A 71 35.34 -1.00 1.49
N ILE A 72 36.42 -0.74 2.21
CA ILE A 72 37.06 -1.70 3.10
C ILE A 72 36.42 -1.56 4.47
N LEU A 73 35.86 -2.66 4.97
CA LEU A 73 35.25 -2.74 6.28
C LEU A 73 36.30 -3.08 7.35
N PRO A 74 36.03 -2.76 8.64
CA PRO A 74 36.86 -3.24 9.74
C PRO A 74 37.06 -4.76 9.68
N GLY A 75 38.27 -5.28 9.86
CA GLY A 75 38.55 -6.72 9.72
C GLY A 75 38.75 -7.23 8.28
N GLY A 76 38.82 -6.33 7.29
CA GLY A 76 39.34 -6.61 5.95
C GLY A 76 38.34 -7.19 4.94
N ALA A 77 37.04 -7.17 5.26
CA ALA A 77 35.99 -7.45 4.29
C ALA A 77 35.86 -6.28 3.28
N THR A 78 35.51 -6.57 2.03
CA THR A 78 35.35 -5.53 0.99
C THR A 78 33.93 -5.47 0.46
N VAL A 79 33.41 -4.26 0.27
CA VAL A 79 32.14 -3.98 -0.39
C VAL A 79 32.43 -3.29 -1.72
N HIS A 80 32.04 -3.92 -2.81
CA HIS A 80 32.07 -3.32 -4.14
C HIS A 80 30.68 -2.80 -4.48
N ILE A 81 30.57 -1.49 -4.68
CA ILE A 81 29.36 -0.82 -5.13
C ILE A 81 29.59 -0.42 -6.59
N SER A 82 28.74 -0.85 -7.50
CA SER A 82 28.81 -0.48 -8.92
C SER A 82 27.45 0.00 -9.43
N VAL A 83 27.49 0.92 -10.39
CA VAL A 83 26.30 1.42 -11.07
C VAL A 83 26.45 1.12 -12.55
N ALA A 84 25.53 0.34 -13.11
CA ALA A 84 25.46 0.08 -14.53
C ALA A 84 24.25 0.79 -15.11
N THR A 85 24.42 1.57 -16.18
CA THR A 85 23.29 2.12 -16.94
C THR A 85 22.94 1.19 -18.08
N GLU A 86 21.68 0.76 -18.17
CA GLU A 86 21.26 -0.05 -19.31
C GLU A 86 21.21 0.81 -20.57
N THR A 87 22.29 0.73 -21.36
CA THR A 87 22.38 1.33 -22.68
C THR A 87 21.75 0.40 -23.70
N ARG A 88 20.48 0.64 -24.04
CA ARG A 88 19.73 0.05 -25.17
C ARG A 88 20.27 -1.32 -25.68
N SER A 89 19.96 -2.42 -25.00
CA SER A 89 19.85 -3.71 -25.68
C SER A 89 18.97 -4.70 -24.93
N THR A 90 17.95 -5.19 -25.63
CA THR A 90 17.14 -6.40 -25.38
C THR A 90 16.58 -6.58 -23.96
N GLY A 91 15.42 -5.97 -23.70
CA GLY A 91 14.49 -6.37 -22.63
C GLY A 91 14.33 -5.36 -21.49
N GLY A 92 15.32 -4.51 -21.26
CA GLY A 92 15.30 -3.45 -20.25
C GLY A 92 14.46 -2.23 -20.66
N SER A 93 13.77 -1.61 -19.70
CA SER A 93 13.04 -0.36 -19.93
C SER A 93 14.04 0.80 -20.12
N PRO A 94 13.96 1.59 -21.21
CA PRO A 94 14.92 2.67 -21.47
C PRO A 94 14.98 3.67 -20.30
N GLY A 95 16.18 4.11 -19.92
CA GLY A 95 16.40 5.10 -18.86
C GLY A 95 16.53 4.54 -17.43
N THR A 96 16.95 3.28 -17.30
CA THR A 96 17.13 2.60 -16.00
C THR A 96 18.62 2.48 -15.66
N ALA A 97 18.97 2.82 -14.42
CA ALA A 97 20.27 2.56 -13.82
C ALA A 97 20.14 1.42 -12.81
N VAL A 98 21.05 0.46 -12.85
CA VAL A 98 21.09 -0.68 -11.94
C VAL A 98 22.22 -0.44 -10.94
N LEU A 99 21.86 -0.20 -9.68
CA LEU A 99 22.81 -0.06 -8.58
C LEU A 99 23.01 -1.44 -7.93
N THR A 100 24.24 -1.92 -7.97
CA THR A 100 24.64 -3.23 -7.41
C THR A 100 25.59 -3.02 -6.24
N ALA A 101 25.29 -3.64 -5.11
CA ALA A 101 26.23 -3.79 -3.99
C ALA A 101 26.60 -5.27 -3.84
N ARG A 102 27.89 -5.55 -3.89
CA ARG A 102 28.47 -6.87 -3.69
C ARG A 102 29.39 -6.84 -2.48
N VAL A 103 29.08 -7.66 -1.49
CA VAL A 103 29.91 -7.82 -0.28
C VAL A 103 30.71 -9.10 -0.41
N SER A 104 32.03 -8.96 -0.36
CA SER A 104 33.02 -10.05 -0.31
C SER A 104 33.61 -10.08 1.10
N ALA A 105 32.99 -10.82 2.01
CA ALA A 105 33.43 -10.90 3.40
C ALA A 105 34.62 -11.86 3.58
N SER A 106 35.63 -11.45 4.35
CA SER A 106 36.65 -12.34 4.92
C SER A 106 36.05 -13.15 6.09
N ALA A 107 36.63 -14.31 6.40
CA ALA A 107 36.16 -15.16 7.50
C ALA A 107 36.19 -14.38 8.84
N GLY A 108 35.02 -14.22 9.49
CA GLY A 108 34.88 -13.54 10.78
C GLY A 108 33.98 -12.30 10.80
N TYR A 109 33.47 -11.84 9.65
CA TYR A 109 32.52 -10.73 9.59
C TYR A 109 31.07 -11.20 9.83
N GLY A 110 30.32 -10.52 10.69
CA GLY A 110 28.97 -10.91 11.10
C GLY A 110 27.92 -10.71 10.01
N ASP A 111 27.05 -11.71 9.81
CA ASP A 111 26.01 -11.70 8.77
C ASP A 111 25.04 -10.51 8.92
N GLU A 112 24.77 -10.06 10.14
CA GLU A 112 23.93 -8.88 10.43
C GLU A 112 24.49 -7.59 9.81
N LEU A 113 25.80 -7.38 9.88
CA LEU A 113 26.43 -6.16 9.38
C LEU A 113 26.45 -6.13 7.84
N VAL A 114 26.63 -7.30 7.22
CA VAL A 114 26.46 -7.47 5.77
C VAL A 114 25.04 -7.12 5.36
N GLN A 115 24.02 -7.60 6.07
CA GLN A 115 22.62 -7.26 5.77
C GLN A 115 22.33 -5.77 5.96
N LEU A 116 22.87 -5.15 7.01
CA LEU A 116 22.69 -3.73 7.28
C LEU A 116 23.32 -2.85 6.18
N LEU A 117 24.52 -3.20 5.71
CA LEU A 117 25.18 -2.54 4.58
C LEU A 117 24.38 -2.67 3.28
N LEU A 118 23.93 -3.88 2.96
CA LEU A 118 23.11 -4.12 1.76
C LEU A 118 21.78 -3.35 1.86
N ALA A 119 21.16 -3.29 3.04
CA ALA A 119 19.95 -2.50 3.27
C ALA A 119 20.19 -0.99 3.09
N ALA A 120 21.32 -0.46 3.56
CA ALA A 120 21.68 0.95 3.38
C ALA A 120 21.89 1.33 1.91
N VAL A 121 22.45 0.43 1.11
CA VAL A 121 22.57 0.66 -0.34
C VAL A 121 21.19 0.55 -1.02
N ARG A 122 20.35 -0.41 -0.61
CA ARG A 122 18.97 -0.55 -1.12
C ARG A 122 18.10 0.68 -0.84
N ALA A 123 18.31 1.34 0.31
CA ALA A 123 17.65 2.58 0.70
C ALA A 123 18.16 3.81 -0.08
N ALA A 124 18.40 3.68 -1.38
CA ALA A 124 18.74 4.81 -2.23
C ALA A 124 17.52 5.76 -2.32
N PRO A 125 17.69 7.08 -2.09
CA PRO A 125 16.63 8.06 -2.25
C PRO A 125 15.97 7.98 -3.63
N LEU A 126 14.76 8.51 -3.71
CA LEU A 126 14.07 8.66 -5.00
C LEU A 126 14.83 9.61 -5.91
N THR A 127 14.99 9.21 -7.17
CA THR A 127 15.60 10.07 -8.19
C THR A 127 14.65 11.17 -8.62
N HIS A 128 15.17 12.19 -9.30
CA HIS A 128 14.32 13.22 -9.90
C HIS A 128 13.27 12.62 -10.86
N ALA A 129 13.65 11.65 -11.68
CA ALA A 129 12.73 11.04 -12.64
C ALA A 129 11.61 10.23 -11.96
N GLU A 130 11.92 9.51 -10.88
CA GLU A 130 10.91 8.80 -10.09
C GLU A 130 9.95 9.79 -9.41
N LEU A 131 10.47 10.87 -8.82
CA LEU A 131 9.63 11.93 -8.26
C LEU A 131 8.72 12.56 -9.33
N GLN A 132 9.25 12.82 -10.54
CA GLN A 132 8.41 13.32 -11.64
C GLN A 132 7.34 12.31 -12.05
N GLU A 133 7.64 11.02 -12.08
CA GLU A 133 6.63 10.01 -12.38
C GLU A 133 5.52 9.98 -11.31
N LEU A 134 5.87 10.05 -10.03
CA LEU A 134 4.91 10.14 -8.94
C LEU A 134 4.01 11.37 -9.10
N ARG A 135 4.60 12.54 -9.39
CA ARG A 135 3.89 13.79 -9.65
C ARG A 135 2.94 13.71 -10.84
N VAL A 136 3.32 13.02 -11.91
CA VAL A 136 2.47 12.82 -13.10
C VAL A 136 1.30 11.89 -12.80
N ARG A 137 1.51 10.91 -11.91
CA ARG A 137 0.46 9.95 -11.49
C ARG A 137 -0.52 10.51 -10.46
N MET A 138 -0.15 11.61 -9.80
CA MET A 138 -0.97 12.25 -8.77
C MET A 138 -1.35 13.71 -9.12
N PRO A 139 -1.98 13.95 -10.28
CA PRO A 139 -2.30 15.30 -10.74
C PRO A 139 -3.29 16.04 -9.83
N LEU A 140 -4.23 15.34 -9.18
CA LEU A 140 -5.19 15.97 -8.27
C LEU A 140 -4.48 16.49 -7.03
N THR A 141 -3.74 15.62 -6.33
CA THR A 141 -3.02 15.97 -5.10
C THR A 141 -2.03 17.09 -5.38
N ARG A 142 -1.17 16.92 -6.40
CA ARG A 142 -0.18 17.94 -6.79
C ARG A 142 -0.85 19.28 -7.13
N GLY A 143 -1.97 19.24 -7.85
CA GLY A 143 -2.68 20.44 -8.27
C GLY A 143 -3.17 21.30 -7.11
N LEU A 144 -3.43 20.71 -5.94
CA LEU A 144 -3.89 21.44 -4.76
C LEU A 144 -2.89 22.47 -4.23
N GLY A 145 -1.58 22.22 -4.39
CA GLY A 145 -0.55 23.18 -3.98
C GLY A 145 -0.62 24.51 -4.73
N VAL A 146 -1.30 24.55 -5.88
CA VAL A 146 -1.55 25.77 -6.66
C VAL A 146 -3.00 26.23 -6.50
N ALA A 147 -3.96 25.29 -6.45
CA ALA A 147 -5.39 25.61 -6.44
C ALA A 147 -5.88 26.16 -5.09
N LEU A 148 -5.23 25.78 -3.98
CA LEU A 148 -5.58 26.26 -2.65
C LEU A 148 -4.66 27.41 -2.20
N PRO A 149 -5.07 28.24 -1.21
CA PRO A 149 -4.22 29.30 -0.70
C PRO A 149 -2.90 28.76 -0.12
N GLY A 150 -1.76 29.25 -0.59
CA GLY A 150 -0.42 28.73 -0.23
C GLY A 150 0.01 28.89 1.23
N ALA A 151 -0.78 29.56 2.08
CA ALA A 151 -0.55 29.66 3.52
C ALA A 151 -1.64 28.97 4.35
N ALA A 152 -2.52 28.19 3.70
CA ALA A 152 -3.67 27.55 4.33
C ALA A 152 -3.31 26.62 5.48
N LEU A 153 -2.09 26.08 5.50
CA LEU A 153 -1.58 25.18 6.53
C LEU A 153 -0.39 25.77 7.32
N SER A 154 -0.16 27.08 7.22
CA SER A 154 0.97 27.74 7.88
C SER A 154 0.99 27.63 9.41
N SER A 155 -0.16 27.38 10.04
CA SER A 155 -0.28 27.14 11.49
C SER A 155 -0.34 25.66 11.87
N ALA A 156 -0.29 24.74 10.91
CA ALA A 156 -0.47 23.31 11.11
C ALA A 156 0.86 22.56 11.14
N ALA A 157 0.90 21.47 11.91
CA ALA A 157 1.94 20.45 11.89
C ALA A 157 1.27 19.09 11.57
N PRO A 158 1.39 18.57 10.33
CA PRO A 158 0.75 17.31 9.96
C PRO A 158 1.64 16.09 10.25
N LEU A 159 1.05 15.06 10.86
CA LEU A 159 1.55 13.69 10.84
C LEU A 159 0.79 12.88 9.80
N LEU A 160 1.53 12.21 8.93
CA LEU A 160 1.04 11.49 7.77
C LEU A 160 1.26 9.99 7.98
N VAL A 161 0.18 9.24 8.22
CA VAL A 161 0.23 7.77 8.21
C VAL A 161 0.22 7.31 6.78
N CYS A 162 1.19 6.48 6.41
CA CYS A 162 1.29 5.92 5.07
C CYS A 162 1.22 4.39 5.13
N ARG A 163 0.23 3.84 4.42
CA ARG A 163 0.21 2.41 4.11
C ARG A 163 1.02 2.15 2.85
N THR A 164 1.00 3.06 1.88
CA THR A 164 1.78 2.94 0.64
C THR A 164 2.87 4.00 0.58
N ALA A 165 4.09 3.61 0.20
CA ALA A 165 5.23 4.53 0.21
C ALA A 165 5.14 5.60 -0.91
N ALA A 166 4.55 5.24 -2.06
CA ALA A 166 4.65 6.04 -3.27
C ALA A 166 3.81 7.32 -3.29
N GLU A 167 2.79 7.44 -2.44
CA GLU A 167 1.95 8.65 -2.35
C GLU A 167 2.58 9.76 -1.49
N VAL A 168 3.46 9.37 -0.56
CA VAL A 168 3.98 10.26 0.49
C VAL A 168 4.78 11.43 -0.08
N PRO A 169 5.69 11.26 -1.05
CA PRO A 169 6.47 12.39 -1.57
C PRO A 169 5.60 13.50 -2.15
N VAL A 170 4.58 13.16 -2.95
CA VAL A 170 3.69 14.15 -3.55
C VAL A 170 2.80 14.81 -2.50
N MET A 171 2.33 14.04 -1.51
CA MET A 171 1.57 14.59 -0.40
C MET A 171 2.41 15.59 0.40
N VAL A 172 3.65 15.23 0.78
CA VAL A 172 4.61 16.11 1.47
C VAL A 172 4.87 17.39 0.68
N GLU A 173 5.17 17.29 -0.61
CA GLU A 173 5.36 18.46 -1.49
C GLU A 173 4.14 19.39 -1.49
N THR A 174 2.95 18.80 -1.50
CA THR A 174 1.69 19.55 -1.49
C THR A 174 1.49 20.26 -0.14
N PHE A 175 1.75 19.60 0.98
CA PHE A 175 1.69 20.22 2.32
C PHE A 175 2.68 21.38 2.46
N ILE A 176 3.91 21.23 1.95
CA ILE A 176 4.91 22.30 1.93
C ILE A 176 4.43 23.48 1.08
N ALA A 177 3.87 23.22 -0.11
CA ALA A 177 3.30 24.26 -0.98
C ALA A 177 2.12 25.01 -0.33
N LEU A 178 1.43 24.39 0.63
CA LEU A 178 0.35 24.99 1.42
C LEU A 178 0.84 25.68 2.70
N GLY A 179 2.15 25.80 2.87
CA GLY A 179 2.78 26.61 3.91
C GLY A 179 3.25 25.84 5.14
N VAL A 180 3.23 24.50 5.12
CA VAL A 180 3.80 23.70 6.21
C VAL A 180 5.32 23.78 6.17
N GLU A 181 5.93 24.15 7.28
CA GLU A 181 7.38 24.07 7.44
C GLU A 181 7.82 22.60 7.43
N GLN A 182 8.83 22.29 6.63
CA GLN A 182 9.32 20.92 6.43
C GLN A 182 9.62 20.16 7.74
N ARG A 183 10.26 20.82 8.71
CA ARG A 183 10.56 20.25 10.04
C ARG A 183 9.34 19.93 10.91
N GLN A 184 8.16 20.43 10.54
CA GLN A 184 6.89 20.21 11.23
C GLN A 184 6.10 19.03 10.66
N LEU A 185 6.54 18.45 9.54
CA LEU A 185 5.99 17.22 9.01
C LEU A 185 6.51 16.01 9.78
N THR A 186 5.73 14.93 9.81
CA THR A 186 6.13 13.63 10.34
C THR A 186 5.44 12.55 9.55
N VAL A 187 6.14 11.44 9.30
CA VAL A 187 5.57 10.30 8.59
C VAL A 187 5.58 9.08 9.51
N LEU A 188 4.46 8.36 9.57
CA LEU A 188 4.33 7.08 10.25
C LEU A 188 4.09 5.98 9.21
N ALA A 189 5.07 5.09 9.03
CA ALA A 189 5.00 4.00 8.07
C ALA A 189 4.51 2.71 8.73
N VAL A 190 3.28 2.29 8.40
CA VAL A 190 2.56 1.21 9.10
C VAL A 190 2.54 -0.11 8.34
N SER A 191 3.24 -0.21 7.20
CA SER A 191 3.29 -1.41 6.38
C SER A 191 4.66 -1.58 5.72
N ASP A 192 5.16 -2.81 5.72
CA ASP A 192 6.43 -3.19 5.09
C ASP A 192 6.27 -3.38 3.58
N ASN A 193 5.87 -2.31 2.88
CA ASN A 193 5.68 -2.35 1.43
C ASN A 193 6.99 -2.08 0.65
N PRO A 194 7.20 -2.73 -0.51
CA PRO A 194 8.39 -2.53 -1.33
C PRO A 194 8.68 -1.05 -1.65
N GLY A 195 9.91 -0.62 -1.40
CA GLY A 195 10.42 0.73 -1.66
C GLY A 195 10.07 1.78 -0.60
N LEU A 196 9.48 1.38 0.53
CA LEU A 196 9.38 2.22 1.72
C LEU A 196 10.76 2.70 2.18
N GLU A 197 11.76 1.82 2.16
CA GLU A 197 13.14 2.14 2.53
C GLU A 197 13.73 3.31 1.71
N ARG A 198 13.37 3.39 0.43
CA ARG A 198 13.81 4.45 -0.49
C ARG A 198 13.09 5.77 -0.24
N VAL A 199 11.78 5.71 0.01
CA VAL A 199 10.98 6.88 0.40
C VAL A 199 11.44 7.41 1.75
N THR A 200 11.67 6.54 2.73
CA THR A 200 12.23 6.90 4.03
C THR A 200 13.57 7.60 3.89
N ALA A 201 14.49 7.05 3.09
CA ALA A 201 15.76 7.71 2.80
C ALA A 201 15.58 9.10 2.19
N HIS A 202 14.69 9.23 1.21
CA HIS A 202 14.39 10.51 0.58
C HIS A 202 13.83 11.55 1.57
N LEU A 203 12.88 11.15 2.42
CA LEU A 203 12.28 12.03 3.43
C LEU A 203 13.29 12.45 4.51
N ASN A 204 14.13 11.52 4.96
CA ASN A 204 15.18 11.81 5.93
C ASN A 204 16.24 12.77 5.37
N GLU A 205 16.64 12.62 4.10
CA GLU A 205 17.58 13.54 3.45
C GLU A 205 17.09 14.98 3.41
N VAL A 206 15.77 15.15 3.34
CA VAL A 206 15.13 16.47 3.37
C VAL A 206 14.68 16.86 4.79
N GLY A 207 15.08 16.12 5.82
CA GLY A 207 14.87 16.46 7.23
C GLY A 207 13.46 16.21 7.77
N ILE A 208 12.69 15.31 7.15
CA ILE A 208 11.37 14.88 7.63
C ILE A 208 11.52 13.54 8.38
N PRO A 209 11.17 13.47 9.68
CA PRO A 209 11.29 12.23 10.44
C PRO A 209 10.25 11.19 9.98
N VAL A 210 10.72 9.96 9.83
CA VAL A 210 9.90 8.79 9.51
C VAL A 210 9.98 7.78 10.65
N TRP A 211 8.82 7.41 11.19
CA TRP A 211 8.67 6.44 12.29
C TRP A 211 8.07 5.14 11.77
N ALA A 212 8.46 4.01 12.37
CA ALA A 212 7.84 2.72 12.07
C ALA A 212 6.53 2.54 12.84
N GLY A 213 5.58 1.79 12.26
CA GLY A 213 4.26 1.52 12.86
C GLY A 213 4.27 1.08 14.32
N PRO A 214 5.15 0.16 14.75
CA PRO A 214 5.27 -0.23 16.16
C PRO A 214 5.63 0.91 17.13
N GLN A 215 6.11 2.04 16.62
CA GLN A 215 6.53 3.22 17.39
C GLN A 215 5.46 4.32 17.37
N VAL A 216 4.20 3.99 17.05
CA VAL A 216 3.12 4.98 16.88
C VAL A 216 2.94 5.90 18.10
N ALA A 217 3.03 5.38 19.33
CA ALA A 217 2.91 6.18 20.54
C ALA A 217 4.05 7.21 20.66
N ASP A 218 5.29 6.78 20.46
CA ASP A 218 6.47 7.67 20.49
C ASP A 218 6.41 8.72 19.38
N ALA A 219 5.99 8.32 18.18
CA ALA A 219 5.83 9.22 17.03
C ALA A 219 4.81 10.33 17.31
N LEU A 220 3.67 9.97 17.93
CA LEU A 220 2.62 10.92 18.31
C LEU A 220 3.10 11.90 19.40
N LEU A 221 3.86 11.42 20.39
CA LEU A 221 4.42 12.25 21.46
C LEU A 221 5.46 13.23 20.94
N ASP A 222 6.44 12.75 20.16
CA ASP A 222 7.47 13.59 19.54
C ASP A 222 6.86 14.64 18.61
N HIS A 223 5.90 14.22 17.77
CA HIS A 223 5.22 15.12 16.83
C HIS A 223 4.47 16.24 17.55
N ALA A 224 3.65 15.91 18.56
CA ALA A 224 2.94 16.92 19.33
C ALA A 224 3.89 17.84 20.13
N GLY A 225 5.01 17.31 20.63
CA GLY A 225 6.07 18.08 21.27
C GLY A 225 6.65 19.15 20.34
N ARG A 226 7.16 18.74 19.17
CA ARG A 226 7.72 19.64 18.16
C ARG A 226 6.71 20.68 17.66
N ALA A 227 5.47 20.28 17.44
CA ALA A 227 4.40 21.19 17.04
C ALA A 227 4.17 22.28 18.09
N ARG A 228 4.06 21.89 19.36
CA ARG A 228 3.84 22.83 20.48
C ARG A 228 5.01 23.79 20.68
N GLU A 229 6.25 23.30 20.60
CA GLU A 229 7.46 24.13 20.68
C GLU A 229 7.53 25.17 19.55
N ALA A 230 7.04 24.82 18.36
CA ALA A 230 6.97 25.72 17.22
C ALA A 230 5.70 26.60 17.19
N GLY A 231 4.82 26.52 18.20
CA GLY A 231 3.56 27.26 18.23
C GLY A 231 2.59 26.85 17.11
N ARG A 232 2.63 25.58 16.68
CA ARG A 232 1.79 24.99 15.64
C ARG A 232 0.77 24.02 16.25
N THR A 233 -0.33 23.81 15.55
CA THR A 233 -1.36 22.84 15.94
C THR A 233 -1.08 21.50 15.24
N PRO A 234 -0.94 20.38 15.98
CA PRO A 234 -0.74 19.09 15.36
C PRO A 234 -2.04 18.55 14.73
N PHE A 235 -1.92 17.93 13.55
CA PHE A 235 -3.02 17.31 12.80
C PHE A 235 -2.62 15.92 12.33
N LEU A 236 -3.60 15.04 12.17
CA LEU A 236 -3.39 13.67 11.73
C LEU A 236 -4.01 13.44 10.36
N THR A 237 -3.30 12.74 9.48
CA THR A 237 -3.86 12.08 8.30
C THR A 237 -3.61 10.59 8.45
N ASP A 238 -4.66 9.84 8.77
CA ASP A 238 -4.58 8.40 9.03
C ASP A 238 -5.14 7.61 7.83
N ASP A 239 -4.45 6.52 7.49
CA ASP A 239 -4.94 5.51 6.56
C ASP A 239 -4.87 4.16 7.26
N GLY A 240 -5.93 3.83 8.00
CA GLY A 240 -6.11 2.53 8.65
C GLY A 240 -6.40 2.58 10.15
N GLY A 241 -6.54 3.75 10.73
CA GLY A 241 -6.89 3.94 12.15
C GLY A 241 -5.80 3.49 13.09
N TYR A 242 -4.54 3.81 12.79
CA TYR A 242 -3.41 3.47 13.65
C TYR A 242 -3.19 4.50 14.78
N THR A 243 -3.54 5.75 14.54
CA THR A 243 -3.24 6.86 15.45
C THR A 243 -4.31 7.08 16.50
N LEU A 244 -5.59 7.04 16.11
CA LEU A 244 -6.69 7.34 17.02
C LEU A 244 -6.80 6.32 18.17
N PRO A 245 -6.73 5.00 17.94
CA PRO A 245 -6.77 4.03 19.04
C PRO A 245 -5.64 4.27 20.04
N THR A 246 -4.39 4.39 19.58
CA THR A 246 -3.24 4.69 20.45
C THR A 246 -3.41 6.01 21.18
N LEU A 247 -3.91 7.06 20.52
CA LEU A 247 -4.19 8.34 21.18
C LEU A 247 -5.19 8.20 22.32
N LEU A 248 -6.24 7.39 22.17
CA LEU A 248 -7.28 7.24 23.17
C LEU A 248 -6.92 6.24 24.28
N SER A 249 -6.21 5.16 23.95
CA SER A 249 -5.91 4.08 24.91
C SER A 249 -4.58 4.26 25.64
N GLU A 250 -3.54 4.76 24.97
CA GLU A 250 -2.17 4.79 25.51
C GLU A 250 -1.77 6.21 25.96
N ILE A 251 -2.18 7.25 25.23
CA ILE A 251 -1.81 8.65 25.51
C ILE A 251 -3.01 9.62 25.51
N PRO A 252 -4.11 9.33 26.24
CA PRO A 252 -5.39 10.07 26.18
C PRO A 252 -5.26 11.58 26.45
N GLY A 253 -4.30 11.99 27.29
CA GLY A 253 -4.06 13.40 27.59
C GLY A 253 -3.60 14.24 26.39
N LEU A 254 -3.15 13.61 25.30
CA LEU A 254 -2.66 14.28 24.09
C LEU A 254 -3.77 14.55 23.07
N ALA A 255 -4.85 13.76 23.08
CA ALA A 255 -5.88 13.78 22.04
C ALA A 255 -6.55 15.15 21.87
N ALA A 256 -6.80 15.86 22.98
CA ALA A 256 -7.38 17.21 22.96
C ALA A 256 -6.43 18.29 22.40
N GLY A 257 -5.13 18.00 22.29
CA GLY A 257 -4.12 18.89 21.71
C GLY A 257 -4.06 18.84 20.18
N TYR A 258 -4.69 17.84 19.55
CA TYR A 258 -4.77 17.72 18.10
C TYR A 258 -5.93 18.54 17.54
N GLY A 259 -5.66 19.29 16.46
CA GLY A 259 -6.68 20.09 15.77
C GLY A 259 -7.69 19.26 14.99
N GLY A 260 -7.35 18.00 14.68
CA GLY A 260 -8.26 17.06 14.04
C GLY A 260 -7.55 15.91 13.35
N LEU A 261 -8.35 14.95 12.90
CA LEU A 261 -7.93 13.75 12.20
C LEU A 261 -8.66 13.64 10.86
N VAL A 262 -7.92 13.38 9.81
CA VAL A 262 -8.45 12.95 8.53
C VAL A 262 -8.33 11.43 8.45
N GLU A 263 -9.44 10.71 8.48
CA GLU A 263 -9.46 9.25 8.29
C GLU A 263 -9.74 8.91 6.82
N ARG A 264 -8.76 8.30 6.17
CA ARG A 264 -8.81 7.91 4.75
C ARG A 264 -9.41 6.53 4.54
N SER A 265 -9.32 5.64 5.52
CA SER A 265 -9.87 4.30 5.42
C SER A 265 -11.35 4.29 5.77
N ARG A 266 -12.17 3.66 4.91
CA ARG A 266 -13.59 3.43 5.24
C ARG A 266 -13.76 2.50 6.44
N ASN A 267 -12.96 1.44 6.46
CA ASN A 267 -12.97 0.39 7.46
C ASN A 267 -11.55 0.34 8.03
N PRO A 268 -11.23 1.10 9.08
CA PRO A 268 -9.93 1.06 9.72
C PRO A 268 -9.47 -0.37 10.07
N VAL A 269 -8.17 -0.63 10.03
CA VAL A 269 -7.55 -1.92 10.39
C VAL A 269 -7.83 -2.21 11.84
N ILE A 270 -7.62 -1.21 12.67
CA ILE A 270 -7.95 -1.24 14.09
C ILE A 270 -9.33 -0.60 14.20
N ALA A 271 -10.35 -1.43 14.48
CA ALA A 271 -11.73 -0.97 14.57
C ALA A 271 -11.83 0.15 15.62
N LEU A 272 -12.50 1.23 15.24
CA LEU A 272 -12.67 2.41 16.10
C LEU A 272 -13.86 2.27 17.07
N ASP A 273 -14.58 1.14 17.08
CA ASP A 273 -15.82 0.99 17.83
C ASP A 273 -15.82 -0.17 18.85
N PRO A 274 -16.38 0.04 20.08
CA PRO A 274 -16.84 1.30 20.67
C PRO A 274 -16.00 1.68 21.89
N VAL A 275 -15.32 2.83 21.82
CA VAL A 275 -15.09 3.64 23.03
C VAL A 275 -16.16 4.74 23.00
N PRO A 276 -17.24 4.63 23.81
CA PRO A 276 -18.23 5.69 24.01
C PRO A 276 -17.66 6.89 24.78
N GLU A 277 -16.40 6.85 25.22
CA GLU A 277 -15.73 8.05 25.70
C GLU A 277 -15.49 8.97 24.51
N GLN A 278 -16.04 10.18 24.61
CA GLN A 278 -16.17 11.15 23.53
C GLN A 278 -14.82 11.35 22.83
N ILE A 279 -14.72 10.97 21.55
CA ILE A 279 -13.58 11.31 20.70
C ILE A 279 -13.43 12.84 20.75
N PRO A 280 -12.36 13.39 21.36
CA PRO A 280 -12.32 14.80 21.73
C PRO A 280 -11.96 15.73 20.56
N LEU A 281 -11.54 15.15 19.43
CA LEU A 281 -11.12 15.85 18.23
C LEU A 281 -12.08 15.60 17.06
N PRO A 282 -12.18 16.54 16.10
CA PRO A 282 -12.98 16.33 14.91
C PRO A 282 -12.33 15.33 13.95
N ILE A 283 -13.13 14.40 13.43
CA ILE A 283 -12.73 13.45 12.40
C ILE A 283 -13.38 13.82 11.07
N PHE A 284 -12.55 14.18 10.10
CA PHE A 284 -12.91 14.28 8.69
C PHE A 284 -12.86 12.89 8.06
N ALA A 285 -14.02 12.28 7.84
CA ALA A 285 -14.14 10.89 7.40
C ALA A 285 -14.03 10.75 5.87
N ALA A 286 -12.85 11.04 5.31
CA ALA A 286 -12.60 11.02 3.87
C ALA A 286 -12.96 9.67 3.23
N GLY A 287 -12.56 8.55 3.85
CA GLY A 287 -12.85 7.20 3.33
C GLY A 287 -14.33 6.82 3.33
N GLN A 288 -15.12 7.44 4.21
CA GLN A 288 -16.58 7.25 4.27
C GLN A 288 -17.35 8.25 3.41
N SER A 289 -16.64 9.21 2.78
CA SER A 289 -17.27 10.17 1.89
C SER A 289 -17.83 9.49 0.64
N ARG A 290 -18.91 10.03 0.09
CA ARG A 290 -19.56 9.55 -1.14
C ARG A 290 -18.59 9.59 -2.33
N LEU A 291 -17.82 10.66 -2.46
CA LEU A 291 -16.89 10.85 -3.58
C LEU A 291 -15.80 9.78 -3.58
N VAL A 292 -15.06 9.67 -2.48
CA VAL A 292 -13.93 8.73 -2.36
C VAL A 292 -14.44 7.29 -2.45
N SER A 293 -15.47 6.93 -1.69
CA SER A 293 -16.00 5.56 -1.66
C SER A 293 -16.57 5.10 -3.01
N THR A 294 -17.13 5.99 -3.83
CA THR A 294 -17.61 5.66 -5.18
C THR A 294 -16.46 5.24 -6.08
N VAL A 295 -15.38 6.04 -6.08
CA VAL A 295 -14.23 5.84 -6.98
C VAL A 295 -13.38 4.66 -6.50
N GLU A 296 -13.11 4.55 -5.20
CA GLU A 296 -12.38 3.43 -4.61
C GLU A 296 -13.13 2.11 -4.79
N GLY A 297 -14.46 2.10 -4.63
CA GLY A 297 -15.29 0.91 -4.87
C GLY A 297 -15.10 0.35 -6.28
N GLN A 298 -15.13 1.22 -7.29
CA GLN A 298 -14.86 0.87 -8.69
C GLN A 298 -13.43 0.38 -8.92
N CYS A 299 -12.45 1.04 -8.32
CA CYS A 299 -11.05 0.61 -8.42
C CYS A 299 -10.80 -0.76 -7.80
N ALA A 300 -11.35 -1.00 -6.60
CA ALA A 300 -11.25 -2.28 -5.90
C ALA A 300 -11.93 -3.40 -6.70
N ALA A 301 -13.18 -3.19 -7.16
CA ALA A 301 -13.88 -4.17 -7.99
C ALA A 301 -13.11 -4.49 -9.27
N ARG A 302 -12.54 -3.48 -9.94
CA ARG A 302 -11.71 -3.68 -11.13
C ARG A 302 -10.41 -4.42 -10.84
N ALA A 303 -9.77 -4.18 -9.69
CA ALA A 303 -8.59 -4.90 -9.26
C ALA A 303 -8.90 -6.39 -9.01
N VAL A 304 -10.03 -6.68 -8.36
CA VAL A 304 -10.54 -8.04 -8.20
C VAL A 304 -10.74 -8.70 -9.56
N LEU A 305 -11.42 -8.03 -10.49
CA LEU A 305 -11.70 -8.60 -11.81
C LEU A 305 -10.44 -8.89 -12.63
N ARG A 306 -9.38 -8.07 -12.51
CA ARG A 306 -8.07 -8.39 -13.12
C ARG A 306 -7.49 -9.68 -12.55
N ARG A 307 -7.59 -9.89 -11.23
CA ARG A 307 -7.13 -11.14 -10.59
C ARG A 307 -7.93 -12.35 -11.06
N LEU A 308 -9.23 -12.17 -11.31
CA LEU A 308 -10.10 -13.22 -11.82
C LEU A 308 -9.84 -13.56 -13.30
N GLN A 309 -9.07 -12.77 -14.07
CA GLN A 309 -8.78 -13.08 -15.48
C GLN A 309 -8.00 -14.39 -15.66
N ALA A 310 -7.26 -14.83 -14.64
CA ALA A 310 -6.56 -16.10 -14.65
C ALA A 310 -7.48 -17.31 -14.39
N LEU A 311 -8.74 -17.07 -13.99
CA LEU A 311 -9.73 -18.12 -13.80
C LEU A 311 -10.58 -18.26 -15.07
N GLU A 312 -10.72 -19.49 -15.56
CA GLU A 312 -11.62 -19.81 -16.65
C GLU A 312 -13.05 -19.92 -16.11
N LEU A 313 -13.80 -18.81 -16.18
CA LEU A 313 -15.22 -18.77 -15.82
C LEU A 313 -16.06 -18.59 -17.08
N ASP A 314 -16.85 -19.61 -17.41
CA ASP A 314 -17.76 -19.59 -18.56
C ASP A 314 -18.97 -18.67 -18.35
N ASP A 315 -19.59 -18.25 -19.45
CA ASP A 315 -20.91 -17.59 -19.44
C ASP A 315 -21.89 -18.42 -18.59
N GLY A 316 -22.56 -17.76 -17.64
CA GLY A 316 -23.50 -18.41 -16.73
C GLY A 316 -22.86 -19.08 -15.51
N SER A 317 -21.54 -19.04 -15.34
CA SER A 317 -20.90 -19.61 -14.13
C SER A 317 -21.45 -18.96 -12.86
N PRO A 318 -21.81 -19.75 -11.83
CA PRO A 318 -22.36 -19.23 -10.59
C PRO A 318 -21.27 -18.61 -9.73
N VAL A 319 -21.49 -17.37 -9.29
CA VAL A 319 -20.59 -16.63 -8.40
C VAL A 319 -21.36 -16.16 -7.18
N LEU A 320 -20.72 -16.22 -6.01
CA LEU A 320 -21.24 -15.69 -4.76
C LEU A 320 -20.39 -14.49 -4.32
N VAL A 321 -21.02 -13.35 -4.08
CA VAL A 321 -20.39 -12.19 -3.46
C VAL A 321 -20.85 -12.09 -2.01
N VAL A 322 -19.92 -12.12 -1.07
CA VAL A 322 -20.17 -11.96 0.37
C VAL A 322 -19.78 -10.54 0.76
N GLY A 323 -20.75 -9.75 1.21
CA GLY A 323 -20.68 -8.30 1.36
C GLY A 323 -21.29 -7.59 0.15
N PHE A 324 -22.24 -6.68 0.40
CA PHE A 324 -22.92 -5.83 -0.58
C PHE A 324 -22.80 -4.35 -0.22
N GLY A 325 -21.64 -3.97 0.31
CA GLY A 325 -21.21 -2.58 0.45
C GLY A 325 -20.73 -1.98 -0.89
N HIS A 326 -19.95 -0.90 -0.84
CA HIS A 326 -19.49 -0.20 -2.05
C HIS A 326 -18.70 -1.07 -3.02
N VAL A 327 -17.76 -1.89 -2.52
CA VAL A 327 -16.96 -2.80 -3.35
C VAL A 327 -17.82 -3.97 -3.86
N GLY A 328 -18.56 -4.62 -2.95
CA GLY A 328 -19.37 -5.79 -3.27
C GLY A 328 -20.49 -5.50 -4.27
N ALA A 329 -21.17 -4.36 -4.14
CA ALA A 329 -22.22 -3.95 -5.06
C ALA A 329 -21.68 -3.69 -6.47
N GLU A 330 -20.57 -2.96 -6.59
CA GLU A 330 -19.93 -2.69 -7.88
C GLU A 330 -19.37 -3.96 -8.53
N LEU A 331 -18.75 -4.83 -7.73
CA LEU A 331 -18.26 -6.13 -8.18
C LEU A 331 -19.40 -7.02 -8.69
N ALA A 332 -20.51 -7.11 -7.95
CA ALA A 332 -21.68 -7.90 -8.34
C ALA A 332 -22.27 -7.43 -9.69
N GLU A 333 -22.38 -6.12 -9.89
CA GLU A 333 -22.83 -5.55 -11.16
C GLU A 333 -21.86 -5.88 -12.31
N GLN A 334 -20.56 -5.73 -12.10
CA GLN A 334 -19.56 -6.00 -13.13
C GLN A 334 -19.40 -7.50 -13.47
N LEU A 335 -19.62 -8.39 -12.50
CA LEU A 335 -19.67 -9.85 -12.71
C LEU A 335 -20.93 -10.22 -13.51
N ARG A 336 -22.08 -9.63 -13.17
CA ARG A 336 -23.33 -9.83 -13.93
C ARG A 336 -23.23 -9.30 -15.36
N ALA A 337 -22.57 -8.17 -15.58
CA ALA A 337 -22.30 -7.63 -16.92
C ALA A 337 -21.43 -8.57 -17.77
N ARG A 338 -20.62 -9.43 -17.13
CA ARG A 338 -19.89 -10.54 -17.76
C ARG A 338 -20.71 -11.83 -17.88
N ARG A 339 -22.04 -11.74 -17.76
CA ARG A 339 -23.00 -12.86 -17.89
C ARG A 339 -22.81 -13.97 -16.85
N LEU A 340 -22.16 -13.67 -15.73
CA LEU A 340 -22.06 -14.60 -14.60
C LEU A 340 -23.36 -14.59 -13.80
N ARG A 341 -23.72 -15.73 -13.22
CA ARG A 341 -24.89 -15.85 -12.35
C ARG A 341 -24.50 -15.43 -10.93
N VAL A 342 -24.82 -14.21 -10.56
CA VAL A 342 -24.37 -13.64 -9.27
C VAL A 342 -25.42 -13.82 -8.18
N ALA A 343 -24.99 -14.44 -7.07
CA ALA A 343 -25.68 -14.42 -5.80
C ALA A 343 -24.96 -13.51 -4.80
N VAL A 344 -25.70 -12.96 -3.84
CA VAL A 344 -25.20 -11.99 -2.88
C VAL A 344 -25.65 -12.37 -1.46
N HIS A 345 -24.74 -12.23 -0.52
CA HIS A 345 -25.04 -12.24 0.91
C HIS A 345 -24.48 -10.98 1.58
N ASP A 346 -25.21 -10.41 2.54
CA ASP A 346 -24.70 -9.41 3.49
C ASP A 346 -25.34 -9.66 4.86
N THR A 347 -24.64 -9.26 5.92
CA THR A 347 -25.17 -9.27 7.29
C THR A 347 -26.18 -8.14 7.53
N ASP A 348 -26.07 -7.03 6.81
CA ASP A 348 -27.02 -5.92 6.85
C ASP A 348 -28.30 -6.25 6.05
N PRO A 349 -29.48 -6.34 6.70
CA PRO A 349 -30.74 -6.60 6.02
C PRO A 349 -31.07 -5.57 4.92
N VAL A 350 -30.66 -4.30 5.08
CA VAL A 350 -30.95 -3.25 4.08
C VAL A 350 -30.12 -3.46 2.83
N ALA A 351 -28.84 -3.84 2.98
CA ALA A 351 -27.97 -4.20 1.87
C ALA A 351 -28.51 -5.44 1.12
N LEU A 352 -28.98 -6.46 1.84
CA LEU A 352 -29.63 -7.64 1.25
C LEU A 352 -30.89 -7.30 0.46
N VAL A 353 -31.79 -6.48 1.03
CA VAL A 353 -32.99 -6.01 0.32
C VAL A 353 -32.59 -5.25 -0.95
N THR A 354 -31.59 -4.37 -0.86
CA THR A 354 -31.09 -3.62 -2.02
C THR A 354 -30.55 -4.55 -3.11
N ALA A 355 -29.81 -5.60 -2.74
CA ALA A 355 -29.33 -6.60 -3.69
C ALA A 355 -30.49 -7.36 -4.35
N HIS A 356 -31.51 -7.74 -3.57
CA HIS A 356 -32.70 -8.42 -4.08
C HIS A 356 -33.46 -7.55 -5.09
N GLU A 357 -33.72 -6.28 -4.76
CA GLU A 357 -34.39 -5.32 -5.65
C GLU A 357 -33.59 -5.04 -6.93
N ARG A 358 -32.26 -5.16 -6.87
CA ARG A 358 -31.41 -5.10 -8.07
C ARG A 358 -31.43 -6.38 -8.90
N GLY A 359 -32.15 -7.42 -8.49
CA GLY A 359 -32.32 -8.68 -9.22
C GLY A 359 -31.22 -9.72 -8.99
N PHE A 360 -30.48 -9.63 -7.89
CA PHE A 360 -29.53 -10.68 -7.49
C PHE A 360 -30.23 -11.79 -6.71
N VAL A 361 -29.71 -13.01 -6.80
CA VAL A 361 -30.12 -14.10 -5.90
C VAL A 361 -29.57 -13.80 -4.51
N THR A 362 -30.41 -13.79 -3.48
CA THR A 362 -30.00 -13.41 -2.13
C THR A 362 -30.45 -14.43 -1.09
N ALA A 363 -29.65 -14.62 -0.04
CA ALA A 363 -30.09 -15.34 1.15
C ALA A 363 -29.52 -14.73 2.44
N ARG A 364 -30.16 -15.06 3.56
CA ARG A 364 -29.73 -14.63 4.91
C ARG A 364 -28.50 -15.36 5.44
N SER A 365 -28.01 -16.41 4.77
CA SER A 365 -26.81 -17.13 5.20
C SER A 365 -25.97 -17.59 4.01
N VAL A 366 -24.64 -17.58 4.18
CA VAL A 366 -23.67 -18.10 3.21
C VAL A 366 -23.89 -19.60 2.94
N PRO A 367 -24.05 -20.49 3.95
CA PRO A 367 -24.36 -21.90 3.76
C PRO A 367 -25.48 -22.19 2.77
N ARG A 368 -26.58 -21.42 2.86
CA ARG A 368 -27.74 -21.60 1.97
C ARG A 368 -27.39 -21.31 0.52
N LEU A 369 -26.63 -20.24 0.25
CA LEU A 369 -26.21 -19.90 -1.12
C LEU A 369 -25.17 -20.88 -1.64
N LEU A 370 -24.28 -21.41 -0.79
CA LEU A 370 -23.37 -22.48 -1.19
C LEU A 370 -24.16 -23.72 -1.67
N ALA A 371 -25.18 -24.12 -0.92
CA ALA A 371 -26.00 -25.29 -1.24
C ALA A 371 -26.90 -25.09 -2.48
N GLU A 372 -27.64 -23.97 -2.54
CA GLU A 372 -28.66 -23.71 -3.57
C GLU A 372 -28.07 -23.15 -4.87
N HIS A 373 -27.12 -22.21 -4.78
CA HIS A 373 -26.55 -21.52 -5.94
C HIS A 373 -25.30 -22.22 -6.50
N ARG A 374 -24.62 -23.04 -5.69
CA ARG A 374 -23.45 -23.85 -6.05
C ARG A 374 -22.35 -23.04 -6.77
N PRO A 375 -21.84 -21.96 -6.17
CA PRO A 375 -20.85 -21.09 -6.81
C PRO A 375 -19.56 -21.83 -7.18
N ALA A 376 -19.00 -21.49 -8.35
CA ALA A 376 -17.63 -21.84 -8.75
C ALA A 376 -16.61 -20.81 -8.22
N LEU A 377 -17.08 -19.62 -7.86
CA LEU A 377 -16.28 -18.55 -7.28
C LEU A 377 -17.05 -17.91 -6.12
N LEU A 378 -16.38 -17.71 -4.99
CA LEU A 378 -16.85 -16.84 -3.91
C LEU A 378 -15.86 -15.70 -3.73
N VAL A 379 -16.36 -14.46 -3.79
CA VAL A 379 -15.57 -13.27 -3.46
C VAL A 379 -16.10 -12.62 -2.19
N ALA A 380 -15.25 -12.55 -1.16
CA ALA A 380 -15.54 -11.81 0.06
C ALA A 380 -15.12 -10.34 -0.08
N THR A 381 -15.95 -9.42 0.41
CA THR A 381 -15.75 -7.96 0.32
C THR A 381 -16.13 -7.23 1.61
N THR A 382 -16.26 -7.96 2.72
CA THR A 382 -16.73 -7.47 4.02
C THR A 382 -15.63 -6.80 4.84
N GLY A 383 -14.36 -7.14 4.58
CA GLY A 383 -13.21 -6.63 5.33
C GLY A 383 -13.04 -7.22 6.73
N ARG A 384 -13.75 -8.33 7.01
CA ARG A 384 -13.70 -9.12 8.25
C ARG A 384 -13.90 -10.59 7.92
N VAL A 385 -13.60 -11.49 8.86
CA VAL A 385 -13.93 -12.92 8.72
C VAL A 385 -15.44 -13.04 8.48
N SER A 386 -15.82 -13.69 7.37
CA SER A 386 -17.22 -13.84 6.95
C SER A 386 -17.55 -15.22 6.40
N VAL A 387 -16.53 -16.05 6.17
CA VAL A 387 -16.68 -17.42 5.71
C VAL A 387 -15.85 -18.33 6.62
N HIS A 388 -16.56 -19.28 7.24
CA HIS A 388 -16.09 -20.18 8.29
C HIS A 388 -15.98 -21.62 7.76
N GLY A 389 -15.25 -22.48 8.47
CA GLY A 389 -14.98 -23.86 8.03
C GLY A 389 -16.26 -24.69 7.89
N ASP A 390 -17.17 -24.53 8.85
CA ASP A 390 -18.48 -25.18 8.90
C ASP A 390 -19.37 -24.84 7.69
N HIS A 391 -19.24 -23.63 7.15
CA HIS A 391 -19.96 -23.22 5.94
C HIS A 391 -19.60 -24.11 4.75
N LEU A 392 -18.34 -24.56 4.64
CA LEU A 392 -17.84 -25.35 3.52
C LEU A 392 -18.04 -26.84 3.75
N GLU A 393 -17.79 -27.33 4.97
CA GLU A 393 -17.83 -28.76 5.32
C GLU A 393 -19.12 -29.45 4.86
N GLN A 394 -20.28 -28.82 5.09
CA GLN A 394 -21.58 -29.44 4.87
C GLN A 394 -22.27 -29.02 3.57
N HIS A 395 -21.85 -27.91 2.96
CA HIS A 395 -22.60 -27.24 1.89
C HIS A 395 -21.81 -27.06 0.59
N LEU A 396 -20.58 -27.59 0.53
CA LEU A 396 -19.79 -27.60 -0.69
C LEU A 396 -20.18 -28.76 -1.60
N HIS A 397 -20.83 -28.45 -2.73
CA HIS A 397 -21.30 -29.42 -3.74
C HIS A 397 -20.64 -29.25 -5.12
N ARG A 398 -19.55 -28.47 -5.16
CA ARG A 398 -18.75 -28.16 -6.36
C ARG A 398 -17.41 -27.63 -5.89
N ASP A 399 -16.36 -27.84 -6.70
CA ASP A 399 -15.08 -27.17 -6.48
C ASP A 399 -15.22 -25.65 -6.61
N ILE A 400 -14.70 -24.93 -5.63
CA ILE A 400 -14.86 -23.48 -5.52
C ILE A 400 -13.52 -22.76 -5.40
N HIS A 401 -13.40 -21.63 -6.08
CA HIS A 401 -12.33 -20.66 -5.85
C HIS A 401 -12.80 -19.60 -4.85
N LEU A 402 -11.96 -19.31 -3.86
CA LEU A 402 -12.23 -18.33 -2.81
C LEU A 402 -11.25 -17.17 -2.95
N LEU A 403 -11.77 -15.95 -3.08
CA LEU A 403 -10.97 -14.74 -3.20
C LEU A 403 -11.43 -13.68 -2.20
N SER A 404 -10.47 -13.11 -1.46
CA SER A 404 -10.72 -11.91 -0.66
C SER A 404 -10.44 -10.69 -1.54
N ALA A 405 -11.41 -9.79 -1.61
CA ALA A 405 -11.26 -8.54 -2.37
C ALA A 405 -10.36 -7.54 -1.64
N ILE A 406 -10.17 -7.70 -0.33
CA ILE A 406 -9.41 -6.78 0.52
C ILE A 406 -8.18 -7.53 1.06
N PRO A 407 -6.99 -7.34 0.45
CA PRO A 407 -5.76 -8.01 0.89
C PRO A 407 -5.47 -7.80 2.37
N GLY A 408 -4.98 -8.85 3.05
CA GLY A 408 -4.51 -8.78 4.43
C GLY A 408 -5.60 -8.73 5.52
N ARG A 409 -6.89 -8.73 5.15
CA ARG A 409 -8.00 -8.68 6.13
C ARG A 409 -8.52 -10.03 6.62
N GLY A 410 -8.00 -11.14 6.08
CA GLY A 410 -8.36 -12.49 6.53
C GLY A 410 -9.87 -12.74 6.51
N GLU A 411 -10.52 -12.60 5.35
CA GLU A 411 -12.00 -12.77 5.25
C GLU A 411 -12.48 -14.23 5.34
N PHE A 412 -11.52 -15.17 5.28
CA PHE A 412 -11.70 -16.61 5.41
C PHE A 412 -11.04 -17.08 6.69
N ALA A 413 -11.76 -17.83 7.51
CA ALA A 413 -11.20 -18.46 8.71
C ALA A 413 -10.34 -19.68 8.30
N LEU A 414 -9.08 -19.42 7.89
CA LEU A 414 -8.21 -20.47 7.35
C LEU A 414 -7.90 -21.58 8.36
N ASP A 415 -7.83 -21.25 9.65
CA ASP A 415 -7.63 -22.22 10.73
C ASP A 415 -8.84 -23.17 10.80
N GLU A 416 -10.06 -22.63 10.77
CA GLU A 416 -11.29 -23.43 10.74
C GLU A 416 -11.42 -24.25 9.44
N PHE A 417 -10.90 -23.75 8.32
CA PHE A 417 -10.87 -24.53 7.07
C PHE A 417 -9.94 -25.73 7.21
N ALA A 418 -8.78 -25.55 7.84
CA ALA A 418 -7.83 -26.63 8.10
C ALA A 418 -8.40 -27.69 9.06
N GLU A 419 -9.18 -27.27 10.06
CA GLU A 419 -9.87 -28.17 10.98
C GLU A 419 -10.99 -28.98 10.31
N ALA A 420 -11.76 -28.34 9.43
CA ALA A 420 -12.89 -28.98 8.73
C ALA A 420 -12.48 -29.82 7.51
N ALA A 421 -11.29 -29.58 6.95
CA ALA A 421 -10.80 -30.28 5.77
C ALA A 421 -10.24 -31.67 6.12
N VAL A 422 -10.45 -32.65 5.23
CA VAL A 422 -9.81 -33.98 5.31
C VAL A 422 -8.37 -33.97 4.79
N GLY A 423 -7.95 -32.88 4.14
CA GLY A 423 -6.59 -32.69 3.65
C GLY A 423 -6.39 -31.29 3.08
N GLN A 424 -5.12 -30.88 2.94
CA GLN A 424 -4.73 -29.60 2.35
C GLN A 424 -3.53 -29.76 1.42
N GLU A 425 -3.47 -28.92 0.39
CA GLU A 425 -2.41 -28.87 -0.62
C GLU A 425 -1.97 -27.42 -0.81
N ASP A 426 -0.68 -27.13 -0.65
CA ASP A 426 -0.10 -25.82 -0.98
C ASP A 426 0.20 -25.75 -2.49
N LEU A 427 -0.47 -24.83 -3.18
CA LEU A 427 -0.30 -24.60 -4.62
C LEU A 427 0.73 -23.50 -4.92
N GLY A 428 1.56 -23.14 -3.94
CA GLY A 428 2.57 -22.09 -4.06
C GLY A 428 1.93 -20.73 -4.33
N ALA A 429 2.35 -20.07 -5.42
CA ALA A 429 1.87 -18.73 -5.78
C ALA A 429 0.36 -18.65 -6.05
N THR A 430 -0.29 -19.77 -6.40
CA THR A 430 -1.72 -19.81 -6.70
C THR A 430 -2.58 -19.67 -5.44
N GLY A 431 -2.20 -20.32 -4.34
CA GLY A 431 -3.12 -20.46 -3.22
C GLY A 431 -2.89 -21.68 -2.35
N VAL A 432 -3.85 -21.94 -1.47
CA VAL A 432 -3.95 -23.18 -0.69
C VAL A 432 -5.29 -23.84 -1.06
N ARG A 433 -5.26 -25.16 -1.29
CA ARG A 433 -6.44 -25.96 -1.57
C ARG A 433 -6.79 -26.82 -0.37
N PHE A 434 -8.04 -26.78 0.04
CA PHE A 434 -8.62 -27.59 1.09
C PHE A 434 -9.53 -28.65 0.47
N HIS A 435 -9.40 -29.89 0.92
CA HIS A 435 -10.22 -31.03 0.50
C HIS A 435 -11.24 -31.34 1.60
N PHE A 436 -12.52 -31.45 1.25
CA PHE A 436 -13.58 -31.72 2.23
C PHE A 436 -14.15 -33.13 2.08
N GLY A 437 -14.79 -33.63 3.14
CA GLY A 437 -15.41 -34.96 3.15
C GLY A 437 -16.53 -35.15 2.10
N THR A 438 -17.04 -34.05 1.52
CA THR A 438 -18.00 -34.06 0.40
C THR A 438 -17.39 -34.52 -0.92
N GLY A 439 -16.07 -34.65 -1.01
CA GLY A 439 -15.35 -34.96 -2.25
C GLY A 439 -15.03 -33.73 -3.11
N HIS A 440 -15.37 -32.54 -2.65
CA HIS A 440 -15.10 -31.26 -3.32
C HIS A 440 -13.97 -30.48 -2.64
N THR A 441 -13.43 -29.51 -3.37
CA THR A 441 -12.30 -28.70 -2.94
C THR A 441 -12.62 -27.22 -2.88
N ALA A 442 -12.04 -26.52 -1.90
CA ALA A 442 -12.03 -25.07 -1.86
C ALA A 442 -10.60 -24.57 -2.04
N THR A 443 -10.36 -23.80 -3.09
CA THR A 443 -9.05 -23.22 -3.38
C THR A 443 -9.06 -21.75 -2.97
N VAL A 444 -8.40 -21.42 -1.85
CA VAL A 444 -8.18 -20.03 -1.43
C VAL A 444 -7.05 -19.45 -2.26
N LEU A 445 -7.38 -18.48 -3.11
CA LEU A 445 -6.41 -17.84 -3.99
C LEU A 445 -5.52 -16.90 -3.20
N ARG A 446 -4.19 -17.04 -3.33
CA ARG A 446 -3.25 -16.05 -2.81
C ARG A 446 -3.42 -14.77 -3.63
N GLY A 447 -3.76 -13.67 -2.95
CA GLY A 447 -4.23 -12.43 -3.56
C GLY A 447 -3.17 -11.60 -4.28
N VAL A 448 -2.34 -12.19 -5.14
CA VAL A 448 -1.25 -11.45 -5.82
C VAL A 448 -1.21 -11.80 -7.30
N SER A 449 -1.56 -10.82 -8.14
CA SER A 449 -1.00 -10.80 -9.50
C SER A 449 0.48 -10.41 -9.42
N PRO A 450 1.37 -10.97 -10.26
CA PRO A 450 2.82 -10.69 -10.25
C PRO A 450 3.19 -9.20 -10.31
N GLU A 451 2.29 -8.35 -10.78
CA GLU A 451 2.41 -6.89 -10.79
C GLU A 451 2.34 -6.21 -9.41
N HIS A 452 1.77 -6.86 -8.38
CA HIS A 452 1.87 -6.43 -6.97
C HIS A 452 3.18 -6.90 -6.30
N GLN A 453 3.98 -7.73 -6.98
CA GLN A 453 5.36 -8.08 -6.61
C GLN A 453 6.40 -7.19 -7.32
N ARG A 454 5.97 -6.18 -8.09
CA ARG A 454 6.90 -5.18 -8.63
C ARG A 454 7.50 -4.36 -7.48
N ALA A 455 8.81 -4.16 -7.54
CA ALA A 455 9.50 -3.14 -6.76
C ALA A 455 8.75 -1.80 -6.92
N PHE A 456 8.23 -1.26 -5.81
CA PHE A 456 7.55 0.04 -5.72
C PHE A 456 6.18 0.15 -6.44
N PRO A 457 5.04 -0.15 -5.76
CA PRO A 457 3.71 0.04 -6.34
C PRO A 457 3.41 1.53 -6.55
N LEU A 458 3.21 1.93 -7.81
CA LEU A 458 2.95 3.31 -8.18
C LEU A 458 1.49 3.72 -7.91
N PRO A 459 1.21 4.99 -7.52
CA PRO A 459 -0.14 5.45 -7.27
C PRO A 459 -0.99 5.35 -8.54
N ASP A 460 -2.30 5.14 -8.34
CA ASP A 460 -3.31 5.26 -9.38
C ASP A 460 -4.26 6.43 -9.09
N ARG A 461 -5.21 6.68 -10.00
CA ARG A 461 -6.19 7.77 -9.87
C ARG A 461 -7.07 7.67 -8.62
N CYS A 462 -7.21 6.48 -8.04
CA CYS A 462 -8.02 6.26 -6.85
C CYS A 462 -7.23 6.62 -5.61
N THR A 463 -5.96 6.19 -5.54
CA THR A 463 -5.01 6.68 -4.53
C THR A 463 -4.89 8.20 -4.57
N ASP A 464 -4.71 8.79 -5.76
CA ASP A 464 -4.60 10.25 -5.92
C ASP A 464 -5.85 11.00 -5.43
N LEU A 465 -7.06 10.53 -5.76
CA LEU A 465 -8.29 11.15 -5.27
C LEU A 465 -8.40 11.08 -3.74
N ALA A 466 -8.09 9.93 -3.15
CA ALA A 466 -8.16 9.74 -1.70
C ALA A 466 -7.14 10.64 -0.98
N THR A 467 -5.91 10.75 -1.52
CA THR A 467 -4.87 11.64 -1.01
C THR A 467 -5.24 13.11 -1.16
N ALA A 468 -5.79 13.52 -2.30
CA ALA A 468 -6.28 14.88 -2.51
C ALA A 468 -7.42 15.24 -1.56
N ALA A 469 -8.37 14.33 -1.35
CA ALA A 469 -9.43 14.49 -0.36
C ALA A 469 -8.86 14.63 1.06
N ALA A 470 -7.77 13.94 1.36
CA ALA A 470 -7.12 14.02 2.66
C ALA A 470 -6.46 15.40 2.88
N VAL A 471 -5.71 15.90 1.90
CA VAL A 471 -5.11 17.24 1.93
C VAL A 471 -6.19 18.31 2.12
N ILE A 472 -7.28 18.23 1.35
CA ILE A 472 -8.44 19.14 1.51
C ILE A 472 -9.01 19.03 2.93
N GLY A 473 -9.18 17.81 3.45
CA GLY A 473 -9.63 17.58 4.82
C GLY A 473 -8.76 18.28 5.85
N THR A 474 -7.43 18.19 5.74
CA THR A 474 -6.50 18.85 6.66
C THR A 474 -6.59 20.37 6.55
N VAL A 475 -6.66 20.92 5.34
CA VAL A 475 -6.84 22.37 5.10
C VAL A 475 -8.13 22.87 5.75
N LEU A 476 -9.22 22.12 5.60
CA LEU A 476 -10.50 22.49 6.18
C LEU A 476 -10.48 22.41 7.70
N LEU A 477 -9.90 21.35 8.29
CA LEU A 477 -9.78 21.22 9.74
C LEU A 477 -8.85 22.30 10.35
N ALA A 478 -7.85 22.77 9.61
CA ALA A 478 -6.97 23.86 10.03
C ALA A 478 -7.60 25.26 9.93
N SER A 479 -8.71 25.40 9.21
CA SER A 479 -9.45 26.67 9.10
C SER A 479 -10.17 27.01 10.41
N ARG A 480 -10.20 28.31 10.78
CA ARG A 480 -10.86 28.76 12.04
C ARG A 480 -12.37 28.50 12.07
N ASP A 481 -13.03 28.55 10.92
CA ASP A 481 -14.50 28.41 10.79
C ASP A 481 -14.88 27.04 10.20
N HIS A 482 -14.16 25.99 10.55
CA HIS A 482 -14.35 24.66 9.98
C HIS A 482 -15.70 24.02 10.39
N HIS A 483 -16.22 24.38 11.58
CA HIS A 483 -17.41 23.85 12.28
C HIS A 483 -17.58 22.31 12.28
N PHE A 484 -16.49 21.55 12.22
CA PHE A 484 -16.51 20.10 12.50
C PHE A 484 -16.57 19.91 14.02
N GLY A 485 -17.53 19.10 14.49
CA GLY A 485 -17.64 18.77 15.92
C GLY A 485 -16.71 17.62 16.31
N PRO A 486 -16.54 17.34 17.61
CA PRO A 486 -15.82 16.14 18.06
C PRO A 486 -16.43 14.85 17.48
N GLY A 487 -15.57 13.87 17.14
CA GLY A 487 -15.97 12.60 16.55
C GLY A 487 -16.18 12.60 15.03
N HIS A 488 -16.91 11.61 14.52
CA HIS A 488 -17.07 11.38 13.08
C HIS A 488 -18.03 12.38 12.41
N ASN A 489 -17.57 13.08 11.38
CA ASN A 489 -18.34 14.13 10.69
C ASN A 489 -18.69 13.78 9.23
N VAL A 490 -19.22 12.58 8.96
CA VAL A 490 -19.45 12.08 7.58
C VAL A 490 -20.30 13.02 6.71
N ALA A 491 -21.42 13.53 7.22
CA ALA A 491 -22.30 14.43 6.46
C ALA A 491 -21.59 15.74 6.09
N ARG A 492 -20.81 16.29 7.02
CA ARG A 492 -20.07 17.53 6.81
C ARG A 492 -18.89 17.34 5.87
N THR A 493 -18.16 16.23 5.98
CA THR A 493 -17.13 15.83 5.03
C THR A 493 -17.68 15.76 3.61
N ASN A 494 -18.87 15.16 3.42
CA ASN A 494 -19.52 15.12 2.11
C ASN A 494 -19.85 16.52 1.57
N ALA A 495 -20.43 17.40 2.39
CA ALA A 495 -20.72 18.76 1.99
C ALA A 495 -19.45 19.54 1.61
N ALA A 496 -18.38 19.36 2.39
CA ALA A 496 -17.12 20.04 2.16
C ALA A 496 -16.40 19.56 0.89
N LEU A 497 -16.36 18.26 0.62
CA LEU A 497 -15.79 17.72 -0.63
C LEU A 497 -16.63 18.06 -1.86
N ALA A 498 -17.95 18.21 -1.71
CA ALA A 498 -18.80 18.70 -2.80
C ALA A 498 -18.50 20.18 -3.12
N ALA A 499 -18.20 20.99 -2.10
CA ALA A 499 -17.88 22.41 -2.26
C ALA A 499 -16.42 22.69 -2.68
N SER A 500 -15.51 21.70 -2.58
CA SER A 500 -14.08 21.90 -2.84
C SER A 500 -13.70 21.93 -4.33
N GLY A 501 -14.61 21.55 -5.23
CA GLY A 501 -14.32 21.38 -6.66
C GLY A 501 -13.50 20.12 -6.99
N LEU A 502 -13.17 19.28 -6.00
CA LEU A 502 -12.38 18.05 -6.21
C LEU A 502 -13.09 17.08 -7.18
N ALA A 503 -14.42 16.93 -7.04
CA ALA A 503 -15.20 16.08 -7.93
C ALA A 503 -15.17 16.57 -9.39
N ASP A 504 -15.29 17.89 -9.59
CA ASP A 504 -15.25 18.49 -10.91
C ASP A 504 -13.86 18.33 -11.55
N HIS A 505 -12.79 18.54 -10.78
CA HIS A 505 -11.43 18.34 -11.26
C HIS A 505 -11.15 16.87 -11.60
N TYR A 506 -11.62 15.93 -10.77
CA TYR A 506 -11.56 14.50 -11.10
C TYR A 506 -12.29 14.20 -12.40
N TYR A 507 -13.49 14.75 -12.59
CA TYR A 507 -14.29 14.56 -13.80
C TYR A 507 -13.62 15.18 -15.04
N GLN A 508 -12.97 16.33 -14.92
CA GLN A 508 -12.23 16.94 -16.03
C GLN A 508 -11.04 16.08 -16.47
N LEU A 509 -10.34 15.44 -15.53
CA LEU A 509 -9.17 14.60 -15.83
C LEU A 509 -9.55 13.22 -16.37
N TYR A 510 -10.60 12.61 -15.82
CA TYR A 510 -10.91 11.19 -16.06
C TYR A 510 -12.29 10.93 -16.68
N GLY A 511 -13.11 11.96 -16.82
CA GLY A 511 -14.39 11.90 -17.49
C GLY A 511 -14.27 11.72 -19.00
N PRO A 512 -15.39 11.46 -19.70
CA PRO A 512 -15.39 11.33 -21.15
C PRO A 512 -14.97 12.65 -21.81
N ALA A 513 -14.07 12.56 -22.80
CA ALA A 513 -13.70 13.72 -23.61
C ALA A 513 -14.94 14.25 -24.35
N ALA A 514 -15.12 15.58 -24.36
CA ALA A 514 -16.15 16.22 -25.17
C ALA A 514 -15.92 15.84 -26.65
N ARG A 515 -16.93 15.24 -27.30
CA ARG A 515 -16.85 15.01 -28.74
C ARG A 515 -16.82 16.37 -29.44
N PRO A 516 -15.90 16.62 -30.38
CA PRO A 516 -15.95 17.83 -31.19
C PRO A 516 -17.31 17.88 -31.89
N THR A 517 -17.98 19.03 -31.77
CA THR A 517 -19.22 19.30 -32.49
C THR A 517 -18.95 19.15 -33.99
N ARG A 518 -19.76 18.34 -34.67
CA ARG A 518 -19.75 18.27 -36.14
C ARG A 518 -20.14 19.66 -36.68
N GLY A 519 -19.16 20.51 -36.95
CA GLY A 519 -19.42 21.88 -37.40
C GLY A 519 -18.17 22.65 -37.83
N GLU A 520 -16.98 22.26 -37.39
CA GLU A 520 -15.72 22.89 -37.84
C GLU A 520 -14.84 21.82 -38.51
N ARG A 521 -14.96 21.73 -39.83
CA ARG A 521 -13.97 21.13 -40.74
C ARG A 521 -13.76 22.05 -41.91
#